data_AF-A0A1Y0H421-F1
#
_entry.id   AF-A0A1Y0H421-F1
#
_cell.length_a   1.000
_cell.length_b   1.000
_cell.length_c   1.000
_cell.angle_alpha   90.00
_cell.angle_beta   90.00
_cell.angle_gamma   90.00
#
_symmetry.space_group_name_H-M   'P 1'
#
loop_
_entity.id
_entity.type
_entity.pdbx_description
1 polymer ?
#
loop_
_entity_poly.entity_id
_entity_poly.type
_entity_poly.pdbx_seq_one_letter_code
_entity_poly.pdbx_strand_id
1 'polypeptide(L)'
;MNPAIFLALASATMFIAWWVATYNRGVRVHQHIRESRSNIDVQLKRRHDLIPNLVAVCKAYAIHEREVLETVVTARNQAVTSLQNLKSGYDDENQLVHAVNQLMTVVENYPQLKADSSFLALQKELVNTEDRIAAARRFYNANCRSWNVLRESFPSSLVVKGAPAFYYEVEPLALQTPTVAV
;
A
#
# COMPACT_ATOMS: atom_id res chain seq x y z
N MET A 1 32.15 -50.49 -13.37
CA MET A 1 31.65 -49.10 -13.44
C MET A 1 32.23 -48.34 -12.25
N ASN A 2 32.97 -47.24 -12.47
CA ASN A 2 33.79 -46.62 -11.42
C ASN A 2 32.88 -45.89 -10.40
N PRO A 3 32.92 -46.22 -9.09
CA PRO A 3 32.08 -45.58 -8.07
C PRO A 3 32.22 -44.04 -8.03
N ALA A 4 33.37 -43.50 -8.46
CA ALA A 4 33.59 -42.07 -8.60
C ALA A 4 32.63 -41.38 -9.59
N ILE A 5 32.23 -42.07 -10.66
CA ILE A 5 31.32 -41.52 -11.68
C ILE A 5 29.91 -41.37 -11.09
N PHE A 6 29.47 -42.34 -10.29
CA PHE A 6 28.17 -42.28 -9.62
C PHE A 6 28.09 -41.16 -8.59
N LEU A 7 29.16 -40.96 -7.81
CA LEU A 7 29.25 -39.85 -6.85
C LEU A 7 29.22 -38.48 -7.55
N ALA A 8 29.92 -38.33 -8.67
CA ALA A 8 29.92 -37.10 -9.45
C ALA A 8 28.53 -36.79 -10.07
N LEU A 9 27.84 -37.82 -10.58
CA LEU A 9 26.48 -37.64 -11.12
C LEU A 9 25.46 -37.30 -10.03
N ALA A 10 25.56 -37.95 -8.87
CA ALA A 10 24.69 -37.66 -7.73
C ALA A 10 24.89 -36.22 -7.23
N SER A 11 26.13 -35.75 -7.09
CA SER A 11 26.41 -34.38 -6.64
C SER A 11 25.95 -33.33 -7.65
N ALA A 12 26.17 -33.56 -8.95
CA ALA A 12 25.68 -32.69 -10.02
C ALA A 12 24.15 -32.59 -10.01
N THR A 13 23.47 -33.73 -9.84
CA THR A 13 22.00 -33.78 -9.78
C THR A 13 21.47 -32.99 -8.58
N MET A 14 22.10 -33.15 -7.41
CA MET A 14 21.72 -32.41 -6.20
C MET A 14 21.92 -30.89 -6.38
N PHE A 15 23.03 -30.49 -7.01
CA PHE A 15 23.29 -29.08 -7.29
C PHE A 15 22.26 -28.48 -8.26
N ILE A 16 21.92 -29.18 -9.34
CA ILE A 16 20.90 -28.74 -10.30
C ILE A 16 19.53 -28.63 -9.61
N ALA A 17 19.15 -29.63 -8.81
CA ALA A 17 17.89 -29.60 -8.07
C ALA A 17 17.81 -28.40 -7.11
N TRP A 18 18.89 -28.14 -6.36
CA TRP A 18 18.99 -26.97 -5.49
C TRP A 18 18.88 -25.64 -6.27
N TRP A 19 19.56 -25.54 -7.42
CA TRP A 19 19.54 -24.35 -8.26
C TRP A 19 18.14 -24.05 -8.79
N VAL A 20 17.46 -25.06 -9.36
CA VAL A 20 16.08 -24.95 -9.87
C VAL A 20 15.11 -24.57 -8.75
N ALA A 21 15.22 -25.21 -7.57
CA ALA A 21 14.37 -24.91 -6.42
C ALA A 21 14.54 -23.46 -5.94
N THR A 22 15.79 -22.97 -5.90
CA THR A 22 16.13 -21.62 -5.45
C THR A 22 15.64 -20.57 -6.45
N TYR A 23 15.85 -20.80 -7.75
CA TYR A 23 15.35 -19.93 -8.81
C TYR A 23 13.83 -19.80 -8.76
N ASN A 24 13.12 -20.93 -8.69
CA ASN A 24 11.65 -20.95 -8.61
C ASN A 24 11.14 -20.27 -7.32
N ARG A 25 11.87 -20.37 -6.21
CA ARG A 25 11.54 -19.61 -4.98
C ARG A 25 11.64 -18.11 -5.22
N GLY A 26 12.68 -17.64 -5.92
CA GLY A 26 12.82 -16.24 -6.31
C GLY A 26 11.63 -15.76 -7.13
N VAL A 27 11.27 -16.50 -8.19
CA VAL A 27 10.12 -16.18 -9.05
C VAL A 27 8.83 -16.08 -8.23
N ARG A 28 8.57 -17.04 -7.32
CA ARG A 28 7.38 -17.01 -6.46
C ARG A 28 7.30 -15.76 -5.60
N VAL A 29 8.38 -15.43 -4.88
CA VAL A 29 8.41 -14.23 -4.01
C VAL A 29 8.20 -12.97 -4.84
N HIS A 30 8.80 -12.88 -6.03
CA HIS A 30 8.60 -11.74 -6.92
C HIS A 30 7.14 -11.60 -7.39
N GLN A 31 6.45 -12.71 -7.67
CA GLN A 31 5.02 -12.66 -7.98
C GLN A 31 4.18 -12.23 -6.78
N HIS A 32 4.50 -12.69 -5.57
CA HIS A 32 3.81 -12.23 -4.36
C HIS A 32 3.98 -10.73 -4.10
N ILE A 33 5.15 -10.15 -4.41
CA ILE A 33 5.35 -8.69 -4.37
C ILE A 33 4.39 -7.99 -5.33
N ARG A 34 4.28 -8.47 -6.57
CA ARG A 34 3.38 -7.89 -7.58
C ARG A 34 1.91 -7.99 -7.16
N GLU A 35 1.51 -9.14 -6.66
CA GLU A 35 0.14 -9.40 -6.17
C GLU A 35 -0.20 -8.49 -4.97
N SER A 36 0.66 -8.49 -3.95
CA SER A 36 0.46 -7.65 -2.76
C SER A 36 0.51 -6.15 -3.08
N ARG A 37 1.26 -5.73 -4.11
CA ARG A 37 1.19 -4.35 -4.61
C ARG A 37 -0.17 -4.03 -5.21
N SER A 38 -0.67 -4.89 -6.09
CA SER A 38 -2.01 -4.72 -6.67
C SER A 38 -3.09 -4.61 -5.60
N ASN A 39 -2.95 -5.32 -4.47
CA ASN A 39 -3.89 -5.22 -3.36
C ASN A 39 -3.88 -3.83 -2.70
N ILE A 40 -2.72 -3.18 -2.60
CA ILE A 40 -2.61 -1.79 -2.14
C ILE A 40 -3.30 -0.86 -3.15
N ASP A 41 -2.98 -0.99 -4.43
CA ASP A 41 -3.51 -0.11 -5.49
C ASP A 41 -5.05 -0.14 -5.55
N VAL A 42 -5.67 -1.29 -5.31
CA VAL A 42 -7.13 -1.42 -5.20
C VAL A 42 -7.70 -0.60 -4.05
N GLN A 43 -7.06 -0.59 -2.88
CA GLN A 43 -7.54 0.18 -1.73
C GLN A 43 -7.27 1.68 -1.89
N LEU A 44 -6.14 2.07 -2.50
CA LEU A 44 -5.86 3.48 -2.84
C LEU A 44 -6.93 4.01 -3.80
N LYS A 45 -7.27 3.25 -4.84
CA LYS A 45 -8.35 3.61 -5.76
C LYS A 45 -9.68 3.80 -5.02
N ARG A 46 -10.03 2.89 -4.11
CA ARG A 46 -11.24 3.04 -3.28
C ARG A 46 -11.21 4.33 -2.48
N ARG A 47 -10.08 4.68 -1.86
CA ARG A 47 -9.91 5.97 -1.16
C ARG A 47 -10.16 7.15 -2.09
N HIS A 48 -9.55 7.14 -3.26
CA HIS A 48 -9.71 8.20 -4.27
C HIS A 48 -11.14 8.34 -4.77
N ASP A 49 -11.91 7.25 -4.81
CA ASP A 49 -13.31 7.22 -5.23
C ASP A 49 -14.27 7.73 -4.14
N LEU A 50 -13.88 7.63 -2.85
CA LEU A 50 -14.67 8.15 -1.73
C LEU A 50 -14.53 9.67 -1.55
N ILE A 51 -13.38 10.24 -1.90
CA ILE A 51 -13.05 11.66 -1.66
C ILE A 51 -14.02 12.65 -2.33
N PRO A 52 -14.46 12.47 -3.59
CA PRO A 52 -15.43 13.39 -4.21
C PRO A 52 -16.74 13.49 -3.42
N ASN A 53 -17.24 12.35 -2.91
CA ASN A 53 -18.45 12.32 -2.08
C ASN A 53 -18.22 12.99 -0.73
N LEU A 54 -17.05 12.76 -0.10
CA LEU A 54 -16.67 13.44 1.14
C LEU A 54 -16.67 14.97 0.94
N VAL A 55 -16.00 15.44 -0.11
CA VAL A 55 -15.92 16.87 -0.46
C VAL A 55 -17.32 17.44 -0.75
N ALA A 56 -18.20 16.70 -1.42
CA ALA A 56 -19.55 17.15 -1.71
C ALA A 56 -20.39 17.35 -0.44
N VAL A 57 -20.31 16.42 0.53
CA VAL A 57 -21.01 16.55 1.81
C VAL A 57 -20.42 17.70 2.63
N CYS A 58 -19.10 17.83 2.72
CA CYS A 58 -18.47 18.94 3.43
C CYS A 58 -18.83 20.30 2.81
N LYS A 59 -18.91 20.40 1.48
CA LYS A 59 -19.31 21.63 0.77
C LYS A 59 -20.68 22.15 1.16
N ALA A 60 -21.62 21.27 1.54
CA ALA A 60 -22.97 21.67 1.93
C ALA A 60 -23.00 22.49 3.24
N TYR A 61 -22.00 22.31 4.13
CA TYR A 61 -21.95 22.93 5.45
C TYR A 61 -20.79 23.93 5.60
N ALA A 62 -19.66 23.68 4.95
CA ALA A 62 -18.42 24.44 5.08
C ALA A 62 -18.11 25.26 3.81
N ILE A 63 -19.08 26.04 3.32
CA ILE A 63 -18.95 26.80 2.07
C ILE A 63 -17.80 27.82 2.11
N HIS A 64 -17.47 28.34 3.29
CA HIS A 64 -16.38 29.29 3.48
C HIS A 64 -14.98 28.65 3.39
N GLU A 65 -14.90 27.32 3.45
CA GLU A 65 -13.64 26.54 3.49
C GLU A 65 -13.21 26.08 2.08
N ARG A 66 -13.40 26.95 1.08
CA ARG A 66 -13.17 26.61 -0.34
C ARG A 66 -11.73 26.18 -0.60
N GLU A 67 -10.77 26.87 0.02
CA GLU A 67 -9.35 26.60 -0.15
C GLU A 67 -9.02 25.17 0.29
N VAL A 68 -9.44 24.76 1.49
CA VAL A 68 -9.21 23.41 2.01
C VAL A 68 -9.86 22.34 1.13
N LEU A 69 -11.09 22.57 0.70
CA LEU A 69 -11.81 21.64 -0.19
C LEU A 69 -11.14 21.52 -1.57
N GLU A 70 -10.57 22.60 -2.10
CA GLU A 70 -9.82 22.61 -3.35
C GLU A 70 -8.46 21.91 -3.21
N THR A 71 -7.75 22.11 -2.09
CA THR A 71 -6.52 21.38 -1.78
C THR A 71 -6.75 19.87 -1.79
N VAL A 72 -7.84 19.39 -1.16
CA VAL A 72 -8.19 17.96 -1.12
C VAL A 72 -8.47 17.41 -2.53
N VAL A 73 -9.22 18.16 -3.35
CA VAL A 73 -9.52 17.74 -4.73
C VAL A 73 -8.25 17.70 -5.59
N THR A 74 -7.38 18.70 -5.44
CA THR A 74 -6.12 18.79 -6.20
C THR A 74 -5.17 17.66 -5.83
N ALA A 75 -4.96 17.44 -4.53
CA ALA A 75 -4.13 16.35 -4.02
C ALA A 75 -4.66 14.98 -4.47
N ARG A 76 -5.99 14.79 -4.48
CA ARG A 76 -6.61 13.57 -4.99
C ARG A 76 -6.30 13.35 -6.47
N ASN A 77 -6.40 14.40 -7.28
CA ASN A 77 -6.14 14.28 -8.73
C ASN A 77 -4.68 13.97 -9.04
N GLN A 78 -3.75 14.54 -8.26
CA GLN A 78 -2.32 14.22 -8.34
C GLN A 78 -2.07 12.76 -7.95
N ALA A 79 -2.58 12.31 -6.81
CA ALA A 79 -2.44 10.95 -6.32
C ALA A 79 -2.96 9.89 -7.33
N VAL A 80 -4.12 10.16 -7.94
CA VAL A 80 -4.68 9.28 -8.99
C VAL A 80 -3.79 9.19 -10.22
N THR A 81 -3.21 10.32 -10.64
CA THR A 81 -2.32 10.37 -11.80
C THR A 81 -1.01 9.60 -11.54
N SER A 82 -0.49 9.72 -10.32
CA SER A 82 0.77 9.08 -9.91
C SER A 82 0.64 7.63 -9.45
N LEU A 83 -0.58 7.06 -9.39
CA LEU A 83 -0.82 5.70 -8.91
C LEU A 83 0.02 4.63 -9.61
N GLN A 84 0.35 4.84 -10.89
CA GLN A 84 1.17 3.91 -11.69
C GLN A 84 2.68 4.00 -11.40
N ASN A 85 3.13 5.11 -10.81
CA ASN A 85 4.55 5.37 -10.54
C ASN A 85 4.85 5.16 -9.06
N LEU A 86 5.71 4.20 -8.74
CA LEU A 86 5.94 3.80 -7.35
C LEU A 86 6.42 4.96 -6.45
N LYS A 87 7.40 5.73 -6.94
CA LYS A 87 8.06 6.78 -6.14
C LYS A 87 7.19 8.03 -6.03
N SER A 88 6.73 8.59 -7.15
CA SER A 88 5.87 9.77 -7.13
C SER A 88 4.50 9.48 -6.51
N GLY A 89 4.00 8.25 -6.67
CA GLY A 89 2.77 7.81 -6.03
C GLY A 89 2.84 7.92 -4.51
N TYR A 90 3.95 7.62 -3.85
CA TYR A 90 4.04 7.75 -2.39
C TYR A 90 3.97 9.20 -1.91
N ASP A 91 4.71 10.08 -2.57
CA ASP A 91 4.75 11.49 -2.20
C ASP A 91 3.37 12.15 -2.38
N ASP A 92 2.69 11.85 -3.49
CA ASP A 92 1.35 12.39 -3.76
C ASP A 92 0.27 11.79 -2.85
N GLU A 93 0.38 10.51 -2.47
CA GLU A 93 -0.53 9.89 -1.50
C GLU A 93 -0.33 10.46 -0.09
N ASN A 94 0.89 10.83 0.30
CA ASN A 94 1.14 11.54 1.56
C ASN A 94 0.53 12.95 1.54
N GLN A 95 0.66 13.68 0.43
CA GLN A 95 0.01 14.99 0.27
C GLN A 95 -1.51 14.88 0.38
N LEU A 96 -2.11 13.84 -0.22
CA LEU A 96 -3.53 13.57 -0.09
C LEU A 96 -3.93 13.29 1.36
N VAL A 97 -3.13 12.49 2.08
CA VAL A 97 -3.34 12.18 3.49
C VAL A 97 -3.34 13.47 4.34
N HIS A 98 -2.35 14.34 4.12
CA HIS A 98 -2.29 15.63 4.81
C HIS A 98 -3.50 16.53 4.51
N ALA A 99 -3.91 16.63 3.25
CA ALA A 99 -5.06 17.44 2.86
C ALA A 99 -6.37 16.92 3.49
N VAL A 100 -6.56 15.60 3.52
CA VAL A 100 -7.74 15.00 4.18
C VAL A 100 -7.68 15.23 5.70
N ASN A 101 -6.52 15.12 6.34
CA ASN A 101 -6.39 15.42 7.77
C ASN A 101 -6.74 16.89 8.08
N GLN A 102 -6.31 17.84 7.23
CA GLN A 102 -6.71 19.25 7.35
C GLN A 102 -8.22 19.42 7.22
N LEU A 103 -8.85 18.74 6.27
CA LEU A 103 -10.31 18.74 6.13
C LEU A 103 -11.01 18.19 7.39
N MET A 104 -10.47 17.15 8.03
CA MET A 104 -11.02 16.61 9.28
C MET A 104 -10.90 17.61 10.44
N THR A 105 -9.83 18.39 10.49
CA THR A 105 -9.71 19.50 11.46
C THR A 105 -10.77 20.57 11.23
N VAL A 106 -11.06 20.90 9.96
CA VAL A 106 -12.12 21.86 9.62
C VAL A 106 -13.48 21.34 10.08
N VAL A 107 -13.77 20.06 9.89
CA VAL A 107 -15.05 19.43 10.30
C VAL A 107 -15.34 19.63 11.79
N GLU A 108 -14.32 19.67 12.66
CA GLU A 108 -14.49 19.91 14.10
C GLU A 108 -15.16 21.26 14.41
N ASN A 109 -15.00 22.26 13.54
CA ASN A 109 -15.64 23.57 13.67
C ASN A 109 -17.11 23.58 13.22
N TYR A 110 -17.60 22.47 12.63
CA TYR A 110 -18.96 22.36 12.08
C TYR A 110 -19.73 21.19 12.73
N PRO A 111 -20.33 21.38 13.93
CA PRO A 111 -21.04 20.31 14.64
C PRO A 111 -22.16 19.64 13.84
N GLN A 112 -22.86 20.40 13.00
CA GLN A 112 -23.92 19.86 12.14
C GLN A 112 -23.37 18.88 11.08
N LEU A 113 -22.22 19.20 10.47
CA LEU A 113 -21.54 18.32 9.52
C LEU A 113 -21.01 17.06 10.22
N LYS A 114 -20.44 17.23 11.42
CA LYS A 114 -19.94 16.11 12.23
C LYS A 114 -21.05 15.12 12.61
N ALA A 115 -22.28 15.61 12.79
CA ALA A 115 -23.46 14.79 13.07
C ALA A 115 -24.19 14.29 11.81
N ASP A 116 -23.79 14.73 10.62
CA ASP A 116 -24.43 14.33 9.36
C ASP A 116 -24.22 12.83 9.11
N SER A 117 -25.30 12.10 8.89
CA SER A 117 -25.24 10.65 8.70
C SER A 117 -24.46 10.23 7.45
N SER A 118 -24.50 11.04 6.39
CA SER A 118 -23.77 10.78 5.14
C SER A 118 -22.28 10.99 5.35
N PHE A 119 -21.91 12.04 6.09
CA PHE A 119 -20.52 12.29 6.48
C PHE A 119 -19.96 11.15 7.35
N LEU A 120 -20.69 10.76 8.40
CA LEU A 120 -20.28 9.66 9.29
C LEU A 120 -20.13 8.33 8.54
N ALA A 121 -21.02 8.04 7.59
CA ALA A 121 -20.90 6.86 6.75
C ALA A 121 -19.63 6.88 5.87
N LEU A 122 -19.32 8.02 5.23
CA LEU A 122 -18.11 8.19 4.42
C LEU A 122 -16.84 8.13 5.26
N GLN A 123 -16.84 8.75 6.45
CA GLN A 123 -15.73 8.67 7.39
C GLN A 123 -15.46 7.22 7.80
N LYS A 124 -16.50 6.45 8.12
CA LYS A 124 -16.38 5.02 8.45
C LYS A 124 -15.81 4.21 7.28
N GLU A 125 -16.27 4.47 6.06
CA GLU A 125 -15.74 3.81 4.86
C GLU A 125 -14.26 4.17 4.60
N LEU A 126 -13.87 5.41 4.86
CA LEU A 126 -12.46 5.83 4.79
C LEU A 126 -11.60 5.14 5.85
N VAL A 127 -12.05 5.09 7.11
CA VAL A 127 -11.34 4.35 8.17
C VAL A 127 -11.16 2.89 7.79
N ASN A 128 -12.24 2.22 7.35
CA ASN A 128 -12.16 0.84 6.87
C ASN A 128 -11.18 0.67 5.71
N THR A 129 -11.09 1.66 4.83
CA THR A 129 -10.16 1.65 3.70
C THR A 129 -8.71 1.81 4.18
N GLU A 130 -8.44 2.70 5.13
CA GLU A 130 -7.12 2.88 5.74
C GLU A 130 -6.64 1.63 6.47
N ASP A 131 -7.52 0.96 7.22
CA ASP A 131 -7.19 -0.31 7.88
C ASP A 131 -6.79 -1.39 6.87
N ARG A 132 -7.49 -1.45 5.72
CA ARG A 132 -7.17 -2.36 4.62
C ARG A 132 -5.88 -1.97 3.92
N ILE A 133 -5.60 -0.69 3.72
CA ILE A 133 -4.31 -0.20 3.18
C ILE A 133 -3.18 -0.60 4.13
N ALA A 134 -3.34 -0.39 5.44
CA ALA A 134 -2.35 -0.77 6.45
C ALA A 134 -2.10 -2.28 6.45
N ALA A 135 -3.16 -3.10 6.36
CA ALA A 135 -3.02 -4.54 6.25
C ALA A 135 -2.28 -4.97 4.97
N ALA A 136 -2.70 -4.46 3.80
CA ALA A 136 -2.07 -4.77 2.51
C ALA A 136 -0.59 -4.36 2.48
N ARG A 137 -0.27 -3.20 3.08
CA ARG A 137 1.10 -2.71 3.25
C ARG A 137 1.97 -3.65 4.07
N ARG A 138 1.45 -4.18 5.20
CA ARG A 138 2.18 -5.16 6.01
C ARG A 138 2.54 -6.41 5.19
N PHE A 139 1.60 -6.91 4.39
CA PHE A 139 1.85 -8.06 3.51
C PHE A 139 2.86 -7.74 2.41
N TYR A 140 2.72 -6.59 1.74
CA TYR A 140 3.68 -6.15 0.72
C TYR A 140 5.10 -6.00 1.29
N ASN A 141 5.24 -5.32 2.41
CA ASN A 141 6.54 -5.12 3.06
C ASN A 141 7.16 -6.44 3.53
N ALA A 142 6.35 -7.40 4.01
CA ALA A 142 6.83 -8.73 4.33
C ALA A 142 7.36 -9.50 3.10
N ASN A 143 6.72 -9.33 1.94
CA ASN A 143 7.18 -9.91 0.67
C ASN A 143 8.46 -9.23 0.16
N CYS A 144 8.54 -7.89 0.23
CA CYS A 144 9.76 -7.14 -0.11
C CYS A 144 10.94 -7.57 0.77
N ARG A 145 10.72 -7.71 2.08
CA ARG A 145 11.72 -8.24 3.00
C ARG A 145 12.16 -9.65 2.60
N SER A 146 11.22 -10.54 2.30
CA SER A 146 11.52 -11.92 1.89
C SER A 146 12.36 -11.97 0.61
N TRP A 147 12.07 -11.09 -0.35
CA TRP A 147 12.85 -10.95 -1.58
C TRP A 147 14.27 -10.45 -1.31
N ASN A 148 14.40 -9.38 -0.52
CA ASN A 148 15.70 -8.80 -0.19
C ASN A 148 16.58 -9.81 0.57
N VAL A 149 16.01 -10.52 1.55
CA VAL A 149 16.70 -11.60 2.28
C VAL A 149 17.12 -12.72 1.32
N LEU A 150 16.24 -13.18 0.44
CA LEU A 150 16.56 -14.27 -0.51
C LEU A 150 17.69 -13.88 -1.47
N ARG A 151 17.69 -12.62 -1.92
CA ARG A 151 18.71 -12.06 -2.83
C ARG A 151 20.06 -11.86 -2.13
N GLU A 152 20.08 -11.53 -0.85
CA GLU A 152 21.30 -11.22 -0.09
C GLU A 152 21.91 -12.43 0.61
N SER A 153 21.09 -13.42 0.98
CA SER A 153 21.55 -14.60 1.73
C SER A 153 22.39 -15.54 0.86
N PHE A 154 23.51 -16.03 1.39
CA PHE A 154 24.23 -17.15 0.79
C PHE A 154 23.57 -18.49 1.18
N PRO A 155 23.41 -19.48 0.26
CA PRO A 155 23.91 -19.49 -1.12
C PRO A 155 22.93 -18.95 -2.17
N SER A 156 21.72 -18.51 -1.80
CA SER A 156 20.69 -18.08 -2.76
C SER A 156 21.08 -16.84 -3.56
N SER A 157 21.93 -15.97 -3.04
CA SER A 157 22.46 -14.77 -3.71
C SER A 157 23.28 -15.05 -4.97
N LEU A 158 23.76 -16.29 -5.14
CA LEU A 158 24.42 -16.74 -6.37
C LEU A 158 23.42 -16.91 -7.52
N VAL A 159 22.19 -17.32 -7.20
CA VAL A 159 21.15 -17.71 -8.17
C VAL A 159 20.12 -16.61 -8.37
N VAL A 160 19.64 -16.02 -7.27
CA VAL A 160 18.59 -15.00 -7.29
C VAL A 160 19.21 -13.63 -7.57
N LYS A 161 18.94 -13.08 -8.76
CA LYS A 161 19.39 -11.76 -9.20
C LYS A 161 18.18 -10.86 -9.48
N GLY A 162 18.36 -9.57 -9.25
CA GLY A 162 17.34 -8.54 -9.50
C GLY A 162 17.56 -7.31 -8.62
N ALA A 163 16.78 -6.25 -8.87
CA ALA A 163 16.81 -5.04 -8.06
C ALA A 163 16.27 -5.33 -6.65
N PRO A 164 16.71 -4.59 -5.61
CA PRO A 164 16.06 -4.65 -4.31
C PRO A 164 14.60 -4.22 -4.43
N ALA A 165 13.74 -4.86 -3.66
CA ALA A 165 12.36 -4.43 -3.53
C ALA A 165 12.27 -3.30 -2.50
N PHE A 166 11.59 -2.22 -2.87
CA PHE A 166 11.36 -1.07 -2.00
C PHE A 166 10.17 -1.33 -1.08
N TYR A 167 10.24 -0.83 0.16
CA TYR A 167 9.10 -0.85 1.07
C TYR A 167 8.08 0.22 0.69
N TYR A 168 6.83 0.00 1.08
CA TYR A 168 5.75 0.97 0.96
C TYR A 168 5.59 1.68 2.31
N GLU A 169 5.84 2.99 2.33
CA GLU A 169 5.86 3.84 3.52
C GLU A 169 5.05 5.12 3.24
N VAL A 170 3.74 5.06 3.51
CA VAL A 170 2.84 6.21 3.43
C VAL A 170 2.21 6.42 4.79
N GLU A 171 2.11 7.66 5.25
CA GLU A 171 1.52 7.98 6.55
C GLU A 171 0.02 7.60 6.56
N PRO A 172 -0.50 6.97 7.61
CA PRO A 172 -1.94 6.70 7.71
C PRO A 172 -2.72 8.00 7.89
N LEU A 173 -3.99 8.04 7.44
CA LEU A 173 -4.87 9.14 7.83
C LEU A 173 -5.06 9.20 9.34
N ALA A 174 -5.06 10.40 9.91
CA ALA A 174 -5.32 10.65 11.32
C ALA A 174 -6.84 10.68 11.60
N LEU A 175 -7.57 9.68 11.10
CA LEU A 175 -9.00 9.54 11.38
C LEU A 175 -9.16 8.94 12.77
N GLN A 176 -9.80 9.69 13.68
CA GLN A 176 -10.28 9.09 14.91
C GLN A 176 -11.37 8.09 14.54
N THR A 177 -11.21 6.84 14.96
CA THR A 177 -12.36 5.93 15.00
C THR A 177 -13.38 6.56 15.94
N PRO A 178 -14.66 6.71 15.56
CA PRO A 178 -15.65 7.17 16.49
C PRO A 178 -15.64 6.21 17.67
N THR A 179 -15.20 6.69 18.84
CA THR A 179 -15.32 5.96 20.09
C THR A 179 -16.80 5.69 20.26
N VAL A 180 -17.20 4.44 20.05
CA VAL A 180 -18.50 3.98 20.50
C VAL A 180 -18.47 4.18 22.00
N ALA A 181 -19.15 5.22 22.48
CA ALA A 181 -19.41 5.37 23.91
C ALA A 181 -20.22 4.13 24.30
N VAL A 182 -19.54 3.18 24.94
CA VAL A 182 -20.15 2.05 25.64
C VAL A 182 -20.81 2.59 26.89
#